data_AF-A0A524DYV7-F1
#
_entry.id   AF-A0A524DYV7-F1
#
_cell.length_a   1.000
_cell.length_b   1.000
_cell.length_c   1.000
_cell.angle_alpha   90.00
_cell.angle_beta   90.00
_cell.angle_gamma   90.00
#
_symmetry.space_group_name_H-M   'P 1'
#
loop_
_entity.id
_entity.type
_entity.pdbx_description
1 polymer ?
#
loop_
_entity_poly.entity_id
_entity_poly.type
_entity_poly.pdbx_seq_one_letter_code
_entity_poly.pdbx_strand_id
1 'polypeptide(L)'
;MVDLIPLMGYFFVIATFLFIIAVTIAQARRSHNLKHAESYYSLVLSIISLILSFIVLCLFISLDFLMGLIISLCFGTLFGLFLVFNLLHFLITRNRPVQVSQHDVDYSGRENFKHELFRKIFHIILFFGIIALLVIAFEVLHFLNGDGEFQLILDTYWGNLDGSDMHLLHSQDFGQGIIFMLFSLLTTLFTMNEGARLGKWFFFPLEKLASFGVREKEKDTVASYVYFVVGIMFAATFLYPIPVFSVIGILCFADTAASLFGRKFGTHKLQFNKSKSWEGSIAGFAVSLLVTILIVGPIWGLVASVVFLVTDAITPTLPLSDNIAIPVFVSAAYLFLSFLQIPMESIIFSLLG
;
A
#
# COMPACT_ATOMS: atom_id res chain seq x y z
N MET A 1 34.28 -10.09 2.95
CA MET A 1 33.24 -9.34 2.21
C MET A 1 31.89 -10.03 2.24
N VAL A 2 31.83 -11.37 2.15
CA VAL A 2 30.58 -12.15 2.22
C VAL A 2 29.80 -11.92 3.53
N ASP A 3 30.46 -11.66 4.66
CA ASP A 3 29.72 -11.41 5.92
C ASP A 3 29.29 -9.94 6.13
N LEU A 4 29.86 -9.00 5.35
CA LEU A 4 29.59 -7.56 5.53
C LEU A 4 28.26 -7.15 4.91
N ILE A 5 27.88 -7.81 3.80
CA ILE A 5 26.67 -7.50 3.04
C ILE A 5 25.39 -7.84 3.83
N PRO A 6 25.22 -9.06 4.39
CA PRO A 6 24.08 -9.37 5.24
C PRO A 6 24.02 -8.45 6.46
N LEU A 7 25.18 -8.13 7.05
CA LEU A 7 25.27 -7.21 8.18
C LEU A 7 24.75 -5.80 7.85
N MET A 8 25.08 -5.28 6.65
CA MET A 8 24.52 -4.01 6.16
C MET A 8 23.00 -4.10 5.94
N GLY A 9 22.50 -5.24 5.47
CA GLY A 9 21.06 -5.48 5.36
C GLY A 9 20.34 -5.44 6.68
N TYR A 10 20.87 -6.17 7.68
CA TYR A 10 20.36 -6.12 9.04
C TYR A 10 20.33 -4.69 9.56
N PHE A 11 21.41 -3.92 9.34
CA PHE A 11 21.45 -2.52 9.74
C PHE A 11 20.32 -1.70 9.11
N PHE A 12 20.08 -1.78 7.80
CA PHE A 12 19.03 -0.99 7.15
C PHE A 12 17.62 -1.42 7.51
N VAL A 13 17.36 -2.72 7.68
CA VAL A 13 16.05 -3.21 8.12
C VAL A 13 15.78 -2.79 9.57
N ILE A 14 16.79 -2.89 10.45
CA ILE A 14 16.70 -2.38 11.83
C ILE A 14 16.50 -0.85 11.83
N ALA A 15 17.24 -0.10 11.00
CA ALA A 15 17.08 1.35 10.89
C ALA A 15 15.66 1.72 10.42
N THR A 16 15.10 0.96 9.48
CA THR A 16 13.70 1.11 9.03
C THR A 16 12.73 0.89 10.18
N PHE A 17 12.91 -0.21 10.91
CA PHE A 17 12.09 -0.53 12.07
C PHE A 17 12.15 0.56 13.15
N LEU A 18 13.35 1.02 13.51
CA LEU A 18 13.55 2.10 14.48
C LEU A 18 12.96 3.43 14.00
N PHE A 19 13.06 3.74 12.71
CA PHE A 19 12.45 4.92 12.12
C PHE A 19 10.91 4.88 12.24
N ILE A 20 10.30 3.73 11.93
CA ILE A 20 8.85 3.52 12.07
C ILE A 20 8.43 3.64 13.54
N ILE A 21 9.22 3.14 14.49
CA ILE A 21 8.99 3.36 15.94
C ILE A 21 8.96 4.85 16.26
N ALA A 22 9.96 5.61 15.81
CA ALA A 22 10.04 7.04 16.10
C ALA A 22 8.83 7.81 15.54
N VAL A 23 8.42 7.50 14.31
CA VAL A 23 7.21 8.06 13.71
C VAL A 23 5.95 7.65 14.50
N THR A 24 5.85 6.39 14.91
CA THR A 24 4.72 5.89 15.72
C THR A 24 4.60 6.63 17.04
N ILE A 25 5.70 6.85 17.75
CA ILE A 25 5.73 7.63 19.00
C ILE A 25 5.28 9.08 18.75
N ALA A 26 5.76 9.68 17.66
CA ALA A 26 5.35 11.04 17.28
C ALA A 26 3.85 11.13 17.00
N GLN A 27 3.29 10.14 16.30
CA GLN A 27 1.85 10.06 16.01
C GLN A 27 1.03 9.80 17.27
N ALA A 28 1.49 8.97 18.20
CA ALA A 28 0.82 8.74 19.48
C ALA A 28 0.66 10.04 20.27
N ARG A 29 1.75 10.83 20.39
CA ARG A 29 1.71 12.14 21.04
C ARG A 29 0.77 13.11 20.34
N ARG A 30 0.78 13.12 19.01
CA ARG A 30 -0.09 13.97 18.21
C ARG A 30 -1.56 13.60 18.37
N SER A 31 -1.88 12.31 18.32
CA SER A 31 -3.24 11.82 18.44
C SER A 31 -3.86 12.18 19.80
N HIS A 32 -3.08 12.05 20.86
CA HIS A 32 -3.47 12.51 22.20
C HIS A 32 -3.84 14.01 22.25
N ASN A 33 -3.16 14.85 21.47
CA ASN A 33 -3.38 16.29 21.44
C ASN A 33 -4.56 16.70 20.56
N LEU A 34 -4.72 16.08 19.39
CA LEU A 34 -5.74 16.46 18.40
C LEU A 34 -7.15 15.96 18.75
N LYS A 35 -7.27 14.80 19.41
CA LYS A 35 -8.53 14.21 19.93
C LYS A 35 -9.67 14.02 18.92
N HIS A 36 -9.45 14.22 17.62
CA HIS A 36 -10.40 13.85 16.57
C HIS A 36 -10.06 12.48 15.97
N ALA A 37 -11.05 11.86 15.33
CA ALA A 37 -11.03 10.45 14.92
C ALA A 37 -9.88 10.11 13.98
N GLU A 38 -9.57 10.96 13.00
CA GLU A 38 -8.51 10.77 12.01
C GLU A 38 -7.12 10.62 12.66
N SER A 39 -6.90 11.27 13.80
CA SER A 39 -5.63 11.14 14.52
C SER A 39 -5.52 9.76 15.21
N TYR A 40 -6.64 9.21 15.69
CA TYR A 40 -6.67 7.85 16.23
C TYR A 40 -6.43 6.83 15.11
N TYR A 41 -6.98 7.06 13.92
CA TYR A 41 -6.74 6.19 12.76
C TYR A 41 -5.25 6.20 12.37
N SER A 42 -4.59 7.36 12.49
CA SER A 42 -3.15 7.50 12.22
C SER A 42 -2.31 6.71 13.21
N LEU A 43 -2.69 6.70 14.49
CA LEU A 43 -2.04 5.90 15.50
C LEU A 43 -2.19 4.40 15.24
N VAL A 44 -3.42 3.94 14.94
CA VAL A 44 -3.68 2.53 14.58
C VAL A 44 -2.84 2.11 13.38
N LEU A 45 -2.78 2.95 12.34
CA LEU A 45 -1.95 2.69 11.16
C LEU A 45 -0.46 2.57 11.52
N SER A 46 0.07 3.48 12.34
CA SER A 46 1.48 3.42 12.76
C SER A 46 1.79 2.14 13.53
N ILE A 47 0.87 1.66 14.37
CA ILE A 47 1.01 0.36 15.08
C ILE A 47 1.00 -0.80 14.08
N ILE A 48 0.11 -0.80 13.08
CA ILE A 48 0.08 -1.85 12.04
C ILE A 48 1.38 -1.83 11.22
N SER A 49 1.85 -0.66 10.79
CA SER A 49 3.14 -0.52 10.10
C SER A 49 4.31 -1.01 10.96
N LEU A 50 4.25 -0.80 12.27
CA LEU A 50 5.25 -1.32 13.20
C LEU A 50 5.23 -2.85 13.25
N ILE A 51 4.05 -3.48 13.35
CA ILE A 51 3.92 -4.94 13.34
C ILE A 51 4.41 -5.51 12.00
N LEU A 52 4.01 -4.93 10.87
CA LEU A 52 4.43 -5.39 9.55
C LEU A 52 5.94 -5.21 9.34
N SER A 53 6.52 -4.10 9.79
CA SER A 53 7.98 -3.91 9.73
C SER A 53 8.74 -4.86 10.65
N PHE A 54 8.16 -5.27 11.77
CA PHE A 54 8.72 -6.36 12.58
C PHE A 54 8.68 -7.70 11.85
N ILE A 55 7.58 -8.01 11.15
CA ILE A 55 7.48 -9.21 10.30
C ILE A 55 8.55 -9.17 9.20
N VAL A 56 8.74 -8.03 8.52
CA VAL A 56 9.84 -7.82 7.55
C VAL A 56 11.19 -8.13 8.20
N LEU A 57 11.44 -7.60 9.40
CA LEU A 57 12.68 -7.83 10.15
C LEU A 57 12.89 -9.33 10.45
N CYS A 58 11.86 -10.04 10.92
CA CYS A 58 11.92 -11.46 11.19
C CYS A 58 12.16 -12.29 9.92
N LEU A 59 11.46 -11.97 8.83
CA LEU A 59 11.61 -12.67 7.55
C LEU A 59 13.01 -12.42 6.96
N PHE A 60 13.54 -11.20 7.10
CA PHE A 60 14.88 -10.86 6.64
C PHE A 60 15.99 -11.72 7.29
N ILE A 61 15.82 -12.11 8.56
CA ILE A 61 16.75 -13.00 9.27
C ILE A 61 16.81 -14.40 8.62
N SER A 62 15.75 -14.80 7.91
CA SER A 62 15.64 -16.12 7.26
C SER A 62 15.96 -16.13 5.77
N LEU A 63 16.32 -14.99 5.15
CA LEU A 63 16.58 -14.91 3.71
C LEU A 63 17.99 -15.38 3.34
N ASP A 64 18.13 -15.84 2.10
CA ASP A 64 19.44 -16.15 1.51
C ASP A 64 20.29 -14.89 1.30
N PHE A 65 21.58 -15.10 1.00
CA PHE A 65 22.55 -14.01 0.85
C PHE A 65 22.18 -13.02 -0.27
N LEU A 66 21.65 -13.50 -1.40
CA LEU A 66 21.37 -12.66 -2.57
C LEU A 66 20.16 -11.75 -2.31
N MET A 67 19.08 -12.31 -1.76
CA MET A 67 17.90 -11.54 -1.36
C MET A 67 18.24 -10.57 -0.22
N GLY A 68 19.10 -11.01 0.71
CA GLY A 68 19.71 -10.16 1.73
C GLY A 68 20.41 -8.93 1.13
N LEU A 69 21.27 -9.14 0.13
CA LEU A 69 21.99 -8.07 -0.58
C LEU A 69 21.05 -7.08 -1.29
N ILE A 70 20.05 -7.58 -2.02
CA ILE A 70 19.11 -6.75 -2.79
C ILE A 70 18.35 -5.80 -1.84
N ILE A 71 17.79 -6.34 -0.76
CA ILE A 71 17.08 -5.55 0.25
C ILE A 71 18.02 -4.52 0.88
N SER A 72 19.26 -4.92 1.22
CA SER A 72 20.28 -4.02 1.76
C SER A 72 20.54 -2.83 0.84
N LEU A 73 20.67 -3.08 -0.47
CA LEU A 73 20.91 -2.04 -1.46
C LEU A 73 19.69 -1.13 -1.64
N CYS A 74 18.49 -1.68 -1.70
CA CYS A 74 17.26 -0.91 -1.88
C CYS A 74 16.97 0.00 -0.68
N PHE A 75 16.90 -0.57 0.53
CA PHE A 75 16.66 0.21 1.75
C PHE A 75 17.84 1.12 2.06
N GLY A 76 19.07 0.65 1.85
CA GLY A 76 20.26 1.46 2.06
C GLY A 76 20.34 2.67 1.14
N THR A 77 19.97 2.52 -0.13
CA THR A 77 19.87 3.64 -1.07
C THR A 77 18.79 4.62 -0.63
N LEU A 78 17.62 4.15 -0.22
CA LEU A 78 16.52 4.99 0.26
C LEU A 78 16.95 5.83 1.48
N PHE A 79 17.52 5.19 2.51
CA PHE A 79 18.01 5.87 3.70
C PHE A 79 19.21 6.79 3.42
N GLY A 80 20.11 6.37 2.53
CA GLY A 80 21.24 7.18 2.09
C GLY A 80 20.78 8.47 1.42
N LEU A 81 19.83 8.39 0.49
CA LEU A 81 19.22 9.56 -0.15
C LEU A 81 18.51 10.44 0.88
N PHE A 82 17.73 9.85 1.79
CA PHE A 82 17.06 10.58 2.87
C PHE A 82 18.05 11.39 3.72
N LEU A 83 19.17 10.78 4.12
CA LEU A 83 20.21 11.44 4.90
C LEU A 83 20.91 12.55 4.09
N VAL A 84 21.24 12.31 2.82
CA VAL A 84 21.82 13.31 1.93
C VAL A 84 20.90 14.51 1.77
N PHE A 85 19.60 14.30 1.52
CA PHE A 85 18.64 15.40 1.38
C PHE A 85 18.53 16.24 2.66
N ASN A 86 18.47 15.59 3.83
CA ASN A 86 18.42 16.29 5.11
C ASN A 86 19.72 17.05 5.42
N LEU A 87 20.88 16.46 5.12
CA LEU A 87 22.17 17.12 5.28
C LEU A 87 22.29 18.34 4.36
N LEU A 88 21.95 18.20 3.08
CA LEU A 88 21.95 19.30 2.12
C LEU A 88 20.99 20.41 2.56
N HIS A 89 19.78 20.05 2.99
CA HIS A 89 18.82 21.02 3.52
C HIS A 89 19.40 21.78 4.71
N PHE A 90 19.96 21.08 5.70
CA PHE A 90 20.63 21.69 6.85
C PHE A 90 21.77 22.62 6.44
N LEU A 91 22.64 22.19 5.52
CA LEU A 91 23.76 23.03 5.05
C LEU A 91 23.29 24.30 4.32
N ILE A 92 22.16 24.24 3.61
CA ILE A 92 21.55 25.38 2.91
C ILE A 92 20.86 26.34 3.89
N THR A 93 20.23 25.82 4.94
CA THR A 93 19.39 26.60 5.86
C THR A 93 20.10 27.04 7.14
N ARG A 94 21.22 26.40 7.54
CA ARG A 94 21.95 26.70 8.80
C ARG A 94 22.35 28.17 8.99
N ASN A 95 22.56 28.90 7.90
CA ASN A 95 22.98 30.31 7.91
C ASN A 95 21.84 31.27 7.54
N ARG A 96 20.63 30.75 7.29
CA ARG A 96 19.46 31.60 7.05
C ARG A 96 18.81 31.89 8.42
N PRO A 97 18.38 33.14 8.70
CA PRO A 97 17.51 33.37 9.85
C PRO A 97 16.32 32.42 9.70
N VAL A 98 15.82 31.87 10.82
CA VAL A 98 14.67 30.97 10.85
C VAL A 98 13.48 31.71 10.24
N GLN A 99 13.36 31.67 8.92
CA GLN A 99 12.10 31.94 8.26
C GLN A 99 11.24 30.79 8.72
N VAL A 100 10.18 31.12 9.45
CA VAL A 100 9.04 30.23 9.63
C VAL A 100 8.55 29.98 8.21
N SER A 101 9.12 28.97 7.55
CA SER A 101 8.67 28.48 6.25
C SER A 101 7.36 27.74 6.55
N GLN A 102 6.33 28.53 6.83
CA GLN A 102 4.94 28.13 6.81
C GLN A 102 4.70 27.70 5.38
N HIS A 103 4.69 26.40 5.14
CA HIS A 103 4.01 25.88 3.97
C HIS A 103 2.52 26.11 4.20
N ASP A 104 2.05 27.30 3.83
CA ASP A 104 0.65 27.69 3.62
C ASP A 104 0.12 26.93 2.40
N VAL A 105 0.21 25.59 2.45
CA VAL A 105 -0.50 24.76 1.49
C VAL A 105 -1.96 24.90 1.87
N ASP A 106 -2.68 25.71 1.11
CA ASP A 106 -4.12 25.85 1.29
C ASP A 106 -4.80 24.53 0.95
N TYR A 107 -5.31 23.86 1.98
CA TYR A 107 -6.08 22.63 1.86
C TYR A 107 -7.58 22.90 1.69
N SER A 108 -8.02 24.16 1.84
CA SER A 108 -9.43 24.52 1.75
C SER A 108 -10.00 24.20 0.36
N GLY A 109 -11.25 23.72 0.34
CA GLY A 109 -11.94 23.41 -0.91
C GLY A 109 -11.42 22.17 -1.64
N ARG A 110 -10.45 21.43 -1.11
CA ARG A 110 -9.95 20.15 -1.68
C ARG A 110 -10.89 18.96 -1.51
N GLU A 111 -12.06 19.17 -0.94
CA GLU A 111 -13.10 18.13 -0.87
C GLU A 111 -14.01 18.07 -2.11
N ASN A 112 -13.70 18.88 -3.13
CA ASN A 112 -14.49 18.97 -4.35
C ASN A 112 -14.26 17.78 -5.31
N PHE A 113 -15.17 17.62 -6.26
CA PHE A 113 -15.14 16.54 -7.25
C PHE A 113 -13.86 16.51 -8.11
N LYS A 114 -13.31 17.67 -8.50
CA LYS A 114 -12.11 17.75 -9.36
C LYS A 114 -10.87 17.24 -8.61
N HIS A 115 -10.71 17.62 -7.35
CA HIS A 115 -9.61 17.16 -6.50
C HIS A 115 -9.70 15.65 -6.26
N GLU A 116 -10.91 15.15 -5.96
CA GLU A 116 -11.18 13.72 -5.83
C GLU A 116 -10.77 12.96 -7.09
N LEU A 117 -11.24 13.40 -8.26
CA LEU A 117 -10.92 12.79 -9.56
C LEU A 117 -9.41 12.74 -9.81
N PHE A 118 -8.70 13.86 -9.58
CA PHE A 118 -7.25 13.93 -9.77
C PHE A 118 -6.50 12.94 -8.88
N ARG A 119 -6.88 12.85 -7.59
CA ARG A 119 -6.29 11.87 -6.67
C ARG A 119 -6.51 10.43 -7.16
N LYS A 120 -7.70 10.13 -7.69
CA LYS A 120 -8.03 8.79 -8.21
C LYS A 120 -7.29 8.44 -9.51
N ILE A 121 -7.01 9.41 -10.37
CA ILE A 121 -6.18 9.18 -11.57
C ILE A 121 -4.79 8.66 -11.20
N PHE A 122 -4.14 9.21 -10.16
CA PHE A 122 -2.84 8.69 -9.71
C PHE A 122 -2.90 7.24 -9.24
N HIS A 123 -3.99 6.84 -8.57
CA HIS A 123 -4.16 5.45 -8.13
C HIS A 123 -4.29 4.50 -9.33
N ILE A 124 -5.01 4.93 -10.36
CA ILE A 124 -5.16 4.16 -11.62
C ILE A 124 -3.81 4.06 -12.36
N ILE A 125 -3.06 5.16 -12.46
CA ILE A 125 -1.71 5.15 -13.06
C ILE A 125 -0.79 4.21 -12.28
N LEU A 126 -0.83 4.26 -10.94
CA LEU A 126 -0.04 3.38 -10.08
C LEU A 126 -0.42 1.91 -10.29
N PHE A 127 -1.72 1.59 -10.40
CA PHE A 127 -2.20 0.23 -10.67
C PHE A 127 -1.58 -0.35 -11.96
N PHE A 128 -1.72 0.36 -13.08
CA PHE A 128 -1.15 -0.10 -14.35
C PHE A 128 0.38 -0.09 -14.34
N GLY A 129 1.00 0.88 -13.66
CA GLY A 129 2.44 0.94 -13.50
C GLY A 129 3.02 -0.25 -12.74
N ILE A 130 2.34 -0.72 -11.69
CA ILE A 130 2.76 -1.90 -10.92
C ILE A 130 2.61 -3.17 -11.75
N ILE A 131 1.49 -3.34 -12.45
CA ILE A 131 1.29 -4.50 -13.35
C ILE A 131 2.35 -4.51 -14.44
N ALA A 132 2.58 -3.37 -15.11
CA ALA A 132 3.60 -3.25 -16.13
C ALA A 132 5.00 -3.58 -15.59
N LEU A 133 5.35 -3.08 -14.40
CA LEU A 133 6.64 -3.37 -13.77
C LEU A 133 6.83 -4.87 -13.55
N LEU A 134 5.80 -5.57 -13.06
CA LEU A 134 5.87 -7.00 -12.76
C LEU A 134 5.89 -7.84 -14.02
N VAL A 135 5.06 -7.53 -15.02
CA VAL A 135 5.10 -8.21 -16.32
C VAL A 135 6.46 -8.01 -17.00
N ILE A 136 6.98 -6.78 -17.03
CA ILE A 136 8.31 -6.50 -17.59
C ILE A 136 9.39 -7.27 -16.81
N ALA A 137 9.31 -7.30 -15.48
CA ALA A 137 10.25 -8.06 -14.66
C ALA A 137 10.21 -9.56 -15.01
N PHE A 138 9.01 -10.14 -15.14
CA PHE A 138 8.83 -11.52 -15.57
C PHE A 138 9.46 -11.78 -16.96
N GLU A 139 9.16 -10.94 -17.95
CA GLU A 139 9.70 -11.07 -19.32
C GLU A 139 11.23 -10.93 -19.36
N VAL A 140 11.79 -9.98 -18.61
CA VAL A 140 13.25 -9.80 -18.51
C VAL A 140 13.89 -11.03 -17.87
N LEU A 141 13.30 -11.55 -16.81
CA LEU A 141 13.80 -12.75 -16.13
C LEU A 141 13.74 -13.99 -17.04
N HIS A 142 12.66 -14.15 -17.79
CA HIS A 142 12.51 -15.20 -18.79
C HIS A 142 13.55 -15.06 -19.92
N PHE A 143 13.74 -13.85 -20.46
CA PHE A 143 14.71 -13.58 -21.51
C PHE A 143 16.17 -13.84 -21.08
N LEU A 144 16.54 -13.41 -19.87
CA LEU A 144 17.93 -13.49 -19.40
C LEU A 144 18.38 -14.92 -19.08
N ASN A 145 17.45 -15.82 -18.73
CA ASN A 145 17.80 -17.11 -18.15
C ASN A 145 17.45 -18.34 -19.01
N GLY A 146 16.70 -18.19 -20.10
CA GLY A 146 16.39 -19.28 -21.03
C GLY A 146 15.76 -20.51 -20.35
N ASP A 147 15.79 -21.66 -21.04
CA ASP A 147 15.30 -22.94 -20.51
C ASP A 147 16.37 -23.59 -19.59
N GLY A 148 16.10 -23.74 -18.28
CA GLY A 148 17.05 -24.33 -17.32
C GLY A 148 16.63 -24.20 -15.84
N GLU A 149 17.60 -24.16 -14.90
CA GLU A 149 17.38 -24.04 -13.43
C GLU A 149 16.48 -22.85 -13.02
N PHE A 150 16.29 -21.88 -13.91
CA PHE A 150 15.45 -20.71 -13.72
C PHE A 150 13.94 -20.99 -13.83
N GLN A 151 13.53 -22.16 -14.32
CA GLN A 151 12.11 -22.50 -14.42
C GLN A 151 11.42 -22.49 -13.05
N LEU A 152 12.11 -22.88 -11.98
CA LEU A 152 11.57 -22.80 -10.63
C LEU A 152 11.17 -21.37 -10.22
N ILE A 153 11.91 -20.34 -10.67
CA ILE A 153 11.60 -18.93 -10.37
C ILE A 153 10.39 -18.47 -11.17
N LEU A 154 10.27 -18.90 -12.42
CA LEU A 154 9.13 -18.58 -13.27
C LEU A 154 7.85 -19.28 -12.76
N ASP A 155 7.97 -20.53 -12.34
CA ASP A 155 6.89 -21.34 -11.77
C ASP A 155 6.33 -20.72 -10.47
N THR A 156 7.20 -20.13 -9.63
CA THR A 156 6.76 -19.47 -8.38
C THR A 156 6.52 -17.96 -8.53
N TYR A 157 6.72 -17.39 -9.72
CA TYR A 157 6.58 -15.94 -9.93
C TYR A 157 5.15 -15.48 -9.68
N TRP A 158 4.16 -16.15 -10.27
CA TRP A 158 2.75 -15.78 -10.09
C TRP A 158 2.10 -16.46 -8.88
N GLY A 159 2.81 -17.40 -8.24
CA GLY A 159 2.27 -18.33 -7.26
C GLY A 159 1.31 -19.34 -7.89
N ASN A 160 0.55 -20.05 -7.06
CA ASN A 160 -0.44 -21.02 -7.54
C ASN A 160 -1.60 -20.31 -8.25
N LEU A 161 -1.74 -20.55 -9.56
CA LEU A 161 -2.75 -19.92 -10.41
C LEU A 161 -4.19 -20.36 -10.10
N ASP A 162 -4.36 -21.48 -9.40
CA ASP A 162 -5.64 -21.94 -8.87
C ASP A 162 -5.94 -21.35 -7.47
N GLY A 163 -5.07 -20.51 -6.93
CA GLY A 163 -5.22 -19.89 -5.62
C GLY A 163 -5.11 -20.84 -4.43
N SER A 164 -4.62 -22.06 -4.63
CA SER A 164 -4.34 -23.00 -3.55
C SER A 164 -3.07 -22.63 -2.75
N ASP A 165 -2.95 -23.18 -1.55
CA ASP A 165 -1.79 -23.04 -0.66
C ASP A 165 -1.34 -21.60 -0.38
N MET A 166 -2.26 -20.63 -0.32
CA MET A 166 -1.89 -19.28 0.12
C MET A 166 -1.50 -19.29 1.60
N HIS A 167 -0.32 -18.75 1.89
CA HIS A 167 0.26 -18.79 3.21
C HIS A 167 1.05 -17.51 3.53
N LEU A 168 1.52 -17.42 4.78
CA LEU A 168 2.40 -16.34 5.21
C LEU A 168 3.68 -16.36 4.36
N LEU A 169 4.14 -15.18 3.92
CA LEU A 169 5.31 -14.99 3.07
C LEU A 169 6.46 -15.96 3.37
N HIS A 170 6.80 -16.78 2.39
CA HIS A 170 7.91 -17.74 2.46
C HIS A 170 8.98 -17.40 1.42
N SER A 171 10.23 -17.81 1.66
CA SER A 171 11.39 -17.41 0.84
C SER A 171 11.37 -17.96 -0.59
N GLN A 172 10.52 -18.94 -0.86
CA GLN A 172 10.42 -19.62 -2.15
C GLN A 172 9.38 -18.98 -3.09
N ASP A 173 8.47 -18.16 -2.57
CA ASP A 173 7.41 -17.49 -3.35
C ASP A 173 7.92 -16.17 -3.93
N PHE A 174 8.64 -16.26 -5.05
CA PHE A 174 9.44 -15.16 -5.57
C PHE A 174 8.62 -13.90 -5.88
N GLY A 175 7.50 -14.00 -6.59
CA GLY A 175 6.72 -12.82 -6.94
C GLY A 175 5.94 -12.22 -5.75
N GLN A 176 5.51 -13.06 -4.80
CA GLN A 176 4.98 -12.56 -3.53
C GLN A 176 6.03 -11.71 -2.80
N GLY A 177 7.27 -12.21 -2.75
CA GLY A 177 8.43 -11.49 -2.21
C GLY A 177 8.70 -10.17 -2.91
N ILE A 178 8.62 -10.12 -4.24
CA ILE A 178 8.80 -8.86 -5.02
C ILE A 178 7.74 -7.83 -4.63
N ILE A 179 6.46 -8.20 -4.63
CA ILE A 179 5.38 -7.25 -4.33
C ILE A 179 5.48 -6.78 -2.88
N PHE A 180 5.73 -7.69 -1.95
CA PHE A 180 5.94 -7.33 -0.55
C PHE A 180 7.12 -6.37 -0.38
N MET A 181 8.25 -6.62 -1.04
CA MET A 181 9.41 -5.73 -1.03
C MET A 181 9.09 -4.36 -1.63
N LEU A 182 8.40 -4.31 -2.77
CA LEU A 182 7.99 -3.06 -3.40
C LEU A 182 7.11 -2.22 -2.45
N PHE A 183 6.09 -2.82 -1.85
CA PHE A 183 5.16 -2.10 -0.96
C PHE A 183 5.77 -1.77 0.41
N SER A 184 6.76 -2.52 0.90
CA SER A 184 7.51 -2.14 2.09
C SER A 184 8.45 -0.95 1.85
N LEU A 185 9.09 -0.88 0.68
CA LEU A 185 9.87 0.30 0.25
C LEU A 185 8.97 1.52 0.08
N LEU A 186 7.82 1.39 -0.59
CA LEU A 186 6.85 2.47 -0.73
C LEU A 186 6.28 2.93 0.62
N THR A 187 5.98 1.99 1.53
CA THR A 187 5.54 2.30 2.89
C THR A 187 6.60 3.11 3.64
N THR A 188 7.86 2.70 3.54
CA THR A 188 8.98 3.42 4.18
C THR A 188 9.12 4.83 3.61
N LEU A 189 9.14 4.96 2.28
CA LEU A 189 9.22 6.23 1.55
C LEU A 189 8.09 7.19 1.95
N PHE A 190 6.85 6.71 1.96
CA PHE A 190 5.67 7.52 2.27
C PHE A 190 5.57 7.85 3.75
N THR A 191 6.03 6.97 4.64
CA THR A 191 6.13 7.27 6.07
C THR A 191 7.21 8.32 6.34
N MET A 192 8.36 8.26 5.65
CA MET A 192 9.39 9.31 5.72
C MET A 192 8.85 10.67 5.26
N ASN A 193 8.13 10.69 4.15
CA ASN A 193 7.51 11.89 3.62
C ASN A 193 6.48 12.49 4.60
N GLU A 194 5.63 11.66 5.21
CA GLU A 194 4.69 12.13 6.24
C GLU A 194 5.40 12.59 7.51
N GLY A 195 6.50 11.94 7.90
CA GLY A 195 7.35 12.38 9.01
C GLY A 195 7.90 13.80 8.78
N ALA A 196 8.32 14.11 7.55
CA ALA A 196 8.74 15.45 7.16
C ALA A 196 7.56 16.46 7.21
N ARG A 197 6.45 16.14 6.54
CA ARG A 197 5.26 17.00 6.46
C ARG A 197 4.66 17.33 7.83
N LEU A 198 4.54 16.31 8.68
CA LEU A 198 3.86 16.42 9.97
C LEU A 198 4.82 16.88 11.07
N GLY A 199 5.96 16.21 11.24
CA GLY A 199 6.88 16.45 12.35
C GLY A 199 7.73 17.71 12.18
N LYS A 200 7.97 18.15 10.95
CA LYS A 200 8.93 19.22 10.60
C LYS A 200 10.36 18.95 11.10
N TRP A 201 10.65 17.71 11.49
CA TRP A 201 11.98 17.27 11.94
C TRP A 201 12.91 16.96 10.78
N PHE A 202 12.32 16.66 9.62
CA PHE A 202 13.02 16.22 8.44
C PHE A 202 12.56 17.04 7.23
N PHE A 203 13.46 17.21 6.28
CA PHE A 203 13.16 17.68 4.94
C PHE A 203 12.99 16.48 4.02
N PHE A 204 11.97 16.52 3.16
CA PHE A 204 11.80 15.51 2.13
C PHE A 204 11.42 16.15 0.79
N PRO A 205 12.13 15.84 -0.32
CA PRO A 205 11.93 16.56 -1.59
C PRO A 205 10.55 16.33 -2.21
N LEU A 206 9.86 15.25 -1.82
CA LEU A 206 8.52 14.93 -2.32
C LEU A 206 7.38 15.56 -1.49
N GLU A 207 7.67 16.34 -0.44
CA GLU A 207 6.64 16.88 0.46
C GLU A 207 5.55 17.65 -0.31
N LYS A 208 5.96 18.55 -1.21
CA LYS A 208 5.03 19.31 -2.06
C LYS A 208 4.19 18.40 -2.94
N LEU A 209 4.83 17.43 -3.60
CA LEU A 209 4.16 16.50 -4.50
C LEU A 209 3.13 15.64 -3.76
N ALA A 210 3.50 15.13 -2.58
CA ALA A 210 2.63 14.34 -1.73
C ALA A 210 1.48 15.16 -1.13
N SER A 211 1.73 16.43 -0.80
CA SER A 211 0.70 17.32 -0.24
C SER A 211 -0.45 17.60 -1.21
N PHE A 212 -0.28 17.40 -2.53
CA PHE A 212 -1.36 17.60 -3.51
C PHE A 212 -2.52 16.61 -3.33
N GLY A 213 -2.23 15.37 -2.90
CA GLY A 213 -3.26 14.33 -2.71
C GLY A 213 -4.01 14.42 -1.38
N VAL A 214 -3.52 15.24 -0.44
CA VAL A 214 -4.02 15.33 0.94
C VAL A 214 -5.33 16.12 0.99
N ARG A 215 -6.32 15.57 1.71
CA ARG A 215 -7.60 16.25 1.97
C ARG A 215 -7.50 17.22 3.14
N GLU A 216 -8.44 18.15 3.25
CA GLU A 216 -8.47 19.12 4.34
C GLU A 216 -8.50 18.44 5.73
N LYS A 217 -9.31 17.39 5.90
CA LYS A 217 -9.36 16.59 7.12
C LYS A 217 -8.08 15.81 7.44
N GLU A 218 -7.20 15.63 6.47
CA GLU A 218 -5.93 14.88 6.58
C GLU A 218 -4.72 15.82 6.81
N LYS A 219 -4.94 17.14 6.86
CA LYS A 219 -3.85 18.13 6.91
C LYS A 219 -2.94 17.94 8.14
N ASP A 220 -3.51 17.54 9.28
CA ASP A 220 -2.78 17.39 10.54
C ASP A 220 -2.49 15.92 10.90
N THR A 221 -2.98 14.97 10.11
CA THR A 221 -2.89 13.52 10.35
C THR A 221 -2.15 12.81 9.23
N VAL A 222 -1.91 11.52 9.37
CA VAL A 222 -1.31 10.73 8.28
C VAL A 222 -2.27 10.72 7.08
N ALA A 223 -1.74 10.93 5.89
CA ALA A 223 -2.50 11.01 4.65
C ALA A 223 -2.95 9.62 4.14
N SER A 224 -4.07 9.59 3.41
CA SER A 224 -4.70 8.36 2.89
C SER A 224 -3.76 7.44 2.09
N TYR A 225 -2.77 7.99 1.39
CA TYR A 225 -1.84 7.20 0.57
C TYR A 225 -0.92 6.28 1.39
N VAL A 226 -0.67 6.59 2.68
CA VAL A 226 0.10 5.68 3.56
C VAL A 226 -0.76 4.47 3.92
N TYR A 227 -2.04 4.68 4.23
CA TYR A 227 -2.97 3.58 4.49
C TYR A 227 -3.07 2.64 3.30
N PHE A 228 -3.09 3.19 2.09
CA PHE A 228 -3.12 2.42 0.85
C PHE A 228 -1.90 1.48 0.75
N VAL A 229 -0.67 2.01 0.83
CA VAL A 229 0.52 1.16 0.67
C VAL A 229 0.71 0.16 1.80
N VAL A 230 0.32 0.51 3.04
CA VAL A 230 0.35 -0.41 4.18
C VAL A 230 -0.70 -1.52 4.02
N GLY A 231 -1.90 -1.19 3.56
CA GLY A 231 -2.95 -2.17 3.28
C GLY A 231 -2.53 -3.17 2.20
N ILE A 232 -1.89 -2.72 1.12
CA ILE A 232 -1.37 -3.63 0.10
C ILE A 232 -0.17 -4.44 0.59
N MET A 233 0.73 -3.84 1.39
CA MET A 233 1.82 -4.59 2.04
C MET A 233 1.28 -5.71 2.93
N PHE A 234 0.19 -5.45 3.68
CA PHE A 234 -0.52 -6.48 4.44
C PHE A 234 -1.05 -7.58 3.52
N ALA A 235 -1.74 -7.24 2.43
CA ALA A 235 -2.24 -8.23 1.48
C ALA A 235 -1.10 -9.11 0.91
N ALA A 236 0.00 -8.48 0.49
CA ALA A 236 1.18 -9.18 -0.03
C ALA A 236 1.91 -10.06 1.02
N THR A 237 1.62 -9.87 2.31
CA THR A 237 2.15 -10.74 3.37
C THR A 237 1.54 -12.15 3.31
N PHE A 238 0.34 -12.30 2.73
CA PHE A 238 -0.41 -13.56 2.74
C PHE A 238 -0.87 -14.05 1.37
N LEU A 239 -0.90 -13.16 0.36
CA LEU A 239 -1.48 -13.44 -0.94
C LEU A 239 -0.42 -13.43 -2.03
N TYR A 240 -0.58 -14.34 -2.99
CA TYR A 240 0.16 -14.32 -4.25
C TYR A 240 -0.18 -13.10 -5.13
N PRO A 241 0.67 -12.77 -6.11
CA PRO A 241 0.51 -11.58 -6.96
C PRO A 241 -0.88 -11.36 -7.56
N ILE A 242 -1.53 -12.41 -8.07
CA ILE A 242 -2.81 -12.28 -8.77
C ILE A 242 -3.93 -11.78 -7.83
N PRO A 243 -4.20 -12.41 -6.68
CA PRO A 243 -5.13 -11.86 -5.69
C PRO A 243 -4.75 -10.45 -5.18
N VAL A 244 -3.46 -10.14 -5.04
CA VAL A 244 -3.03 -8.78 -4.66
C VAL A 244 -3.44 -7.77 -5.72
N PHE A 245 -3.29 -8.07 -7.01
CA PHE A 245 -3.77 -7.19 -8.08
C PHE A 245 -5.27 -6.96 -8.02
N SER A 246 -6.04 -7.98 -7.67
CA SER A 246 -7.48 -7.83 -7.45
C SER A 246 -7.76 -6.81 -6.33
N VAL A 247 -7.05 -6.91 -5.19
CA VAL A 247 -7.16 -5.94 -4.07
C VAL A 247 -6.80 -4.52 -4.50
N ILE A 248 -5.68 -4.34 -5.21
CA ILE A 248 -5.28 -3.01 -5.72
C ILE A 248 -6.35 -2.50 -6.72
N GLY A 249 -6.87 -3.37 -7.57
CA GLY A 249 -7.93 -3.05 -8.54
C GLY A 249 -9.21 -2.57 -7.87
N ILE A 250 -9.63 -3.19 -6.76
CA ILE A 250 -10.76 -2.71 -5.96
C ILE A 250 -10.50 -1.29 -5.45
N LEU A 251 -9.34 -1.02 -4.86
CA LEU A 251 -9.01 0.32 -4.35
C LEU A 251 -8.88 1.37 -5.45
N CYS A 252 -8.39 1.00 -6.62
CA CYS A 252 -8.17 1.93 -7.72
C CYS A 252 -9.43 2.20 -8.55
N PHE A 253 -10.28 1.20 -8.79
CA PHE A 253 -11.45 1.33 -9.65
C PHE A 253 -12.77 1.33 -8.88
N ALA A 254 -12.99 0.35 -8.00
CA ALA A 254 -14.27 0.23 -7.30
C ALA A 254 -14.49 1.35 -6.28
N ASP A 255 -13.48 1.67 -5.46
CA ASP A 255 -13.56 2.80 -4.52
C ASP A 255 -13.64 4.16 -5.25
N THR A 256 -12.99 4.27 -6.42
CA THR A 256 -13.14 5.42 -7.30
C THR A 256 -14.56 5.54 -7.83
N ALA A 257 -15.16 4.45 -8.32
CA ALA A 257 -16.54 4.45 -8.79
C ALA A 257 -17.51 4.80 -7.64
N ALA A 258 -17.34 4.19 -6.47
CA ALA A 258 -18.17 4.46 -5.31
C ALA A 258 -18.15 5.94 -4.90
N SER A 259 -16.95 6.53 -4.81
CA SER A 259 -16.76 7.93 -4.42
C SER A 259 -17.25 8.91 -5.49
N LEU A 260 -16.95 8.71 -6.78
CA LEU A 260 -17.35 9.63 -7.84
C LEU A 260 -18.86 9.59 -8.12
N PHE A 261 -19.44 8.39 -8.23
CA PHE A 261 -20.89 8.26 -8.44
C PHE A 261 -21.68 8.68 -7.19
N GLY A 262 -21.18 8.37 -5.99
CA GLY A 262 -21.81 8.83 -4.75
C GLY A 262 -21.80 10.36 -4.59
N ARG A 263 -20.74 11.04 -5.02
CA ARG A 263 -20.67 12.51 -5.00
C ARG A 263 -21.54 13.16 -6.08
N LYS A 264 -21.60 12.57 -7.28
CA LYS A 264 -22.29 13.16 -8.43
C LYS A 264 -23.80 12.83 -8.48
N PHE A 265 -24.18 11.62 -8.09
CA PHE A 265 -25.54 11.08 -8.23
C PHE A 265 -26.14 10.57 -6.92
N GLY A 266 -25.41 10.61 -5.80
CA GLY A 266 -25.80 10.00 -4.54
C GLY A 266 -26.92 10.75 -3.81
N THR A 267 -28.16 10.56 -4.26
CA THR A 267 -29.37 11.14 -3.67
C THR A 267 -29.92 10.29 -2.53
N HIS A 268 -29.83 8.97 -2.63
CA HIS A 268 -30.34 8.04 -1.63
C HIS A 268 -29.23 7.63 -0.64
N LYS A 269 -29.19 8.28 0.52
CA LYS A 269 -28.19 7.96 1.56
C LYS A 269 -28.48 6.62 2.25
N LEU A 270 -27.42 5.94 2.69
CA LEU A 270 -27.57 4.74 3.52
C LEU A 270 -28.15 5.14 4.88
N GLN A 271 -29.17 4.41 5.37
CA GLN A 271 -29.87 4.76 6.61
C GLN A 271 -28.95 4.82 7.84
N PHE A 272 -27.98 3.90 7.90
CA PHE A 272 -26.99 3.81 8.96
C PHE A 272 -25.74 4.67 8.71
N ASN A 273 -25.56 5.22 7.50
CA ASN A 273 -24.39 6.01 7.14
C ASN A 273 -24.70 7.08 6.08
N LYS A 274 -24.94 8.32 6.54
CA LYS A 274 -25.30 9.44 5.67
C LYS A 274 -24.16 9.94 4.77
N SER A 275 -22.92 9.55 5.04
CA SER A 275 -21.76 9.91 4.20
C SER A 275 -21.69 9.09 2.91
N LYS A 276 -22.38 7.94 2.89
CA LYS A 276 -22.45 7.01 1.75
C LYS A 276 -23.85 7.03 1.14
N SER A 277 -23.94 6.63 -0.12
CA SER A 277 -25.18 6.60 -0.90
C SER A 277 -25.31 5.29 -1.64
N TRP A 278 -26.54 4.80 -1.81
CA TRP A 278 -26.85 3.58 -2.56
C TRP A 278 -26.29 3.64 -3.99
N GLU A 279 -26.40 4.77 -4.68
CA GLU A 279 -25.90 4.94 -6.05
C GLU A 279 -24.39 4.73 -6.13
N GLY A 280 -23.65 5.32 -5.17
CA GLY A 280 -22.21 5.09 -5.03
C GLY A 280 -21.89 3.63 -4.72
N SER A 281 -22.53 3.03 -3.71
CA SER A 281 -22.26 1.65 -3.31
C SER A 281 -22.57 0.63 -4.42
N ILE A 282 -23.65 0.82 -5.18
CA ILE A 282 -24.00 -0.03 -6.33
C ILE A 282 -22.98 0.13 -7.45
N ALA A 283 -22.57 1.36 -7.78
CA ALA A 283 -21.54 1.61 -8.78
C ALA A 283 -20.20 0.98 -8.39
N GLY A 284 -19.80 1.14 -7.13
CA GLY A 284 -18.61 0.50 -6.58
C GLY A 284 -18.68 -1.02 -6.63
N PHE A 285 -19.80 -1.62 -6.22
CA PHE A 285 -20.00 -3.07 -6.29
C PHE A 285 -19.92 -3.60 -7.72
N ALA A 286 -20.60 -2.95 -8.67
CA ALA A 286 -20.58 -3.38 -10.08
C ALA A 286 -19.17 -3.31 -10.69
N VAL A 287 -18.43 -2.23 -10.41
CA VAL A 287 -17.04 -2.08 -10.87
C VAL A 287 -16.11 -3.05 -10.16
N SER A 288 -16.29 -3.27 -8.85
CA SER A 288 -15.55 -4.30 -8.12
C SER A 288 -15.77 -5.65 -8.76
N LEU A 289 -17.02 -6.04 -9.02
CA LEU A 289 -17.36 -7.34 -9.58
C LEU A 289 -16.73 -7.53 -10.95
N LEU A 290 -16.79 -6.52 -11.82
CA LEU A 290 -16.13 -6.57 -13.12
C LEU A 290 -14.61 -6.77 -12.98
N VAL A 291 -13.95 -5.97 -12.16
CA VAL A 291 -12.49 -6.01 -11.98
C VAL A 291 -12.05 -7.35 -11.37
N THR A 292 -12.72 -7.79 -10.32
CA THR A 292 -12.32 -8.99 -9.58
C THR A 292 -12.63 -10.26 -10.37
N ILE A 293 -13.73 -10.33 -11.11
CA ILE A 293 -14.01 -11.48 -12.00
C ILE A 293 -12.93 -11.63 -13.07
N LEU A 294 -12.48 -10.53 -13.67
CA LEU A 294 -11.42 -10.58 -14.68
C LEU A 294 -10.08 -11.09 -14.12
N ILE A 295 -9.76 -10.75 -12.87
CA ILE A 295 -8.47 -11.07 -12.26
C ILE A 295 -8.47 -12.43 -11.54
N VAL A 296 -9.49 -12.72 -10.72
CA VAL A 296 -9.54 -13.92 -9.84
C VAL A 296 -10.72 -14.86 -10.15
N GLY A 297 -11.53 -14.57 -11.16
CA GLY A 297 -12.64 -15.43 -11.57
C GLY A 297 -13.95 -15.19 -10.82
N PRO A 298 -15.04 -15.90 -11.19
CA PRO A 298 -16.41 -15.58 -10.80
C PRO A 298 -16.68 -15.69 -9.30
N ILE A 299 -16.29 -16.80 -8.66
CA ILE A 299 -16.60 -17.07 -7.24
C ILE A 299 -15.81 -16.12 -6.34
N TRP A 300 -14.48 -16.10 -6.51
CA TRP A 300 -13.59 -15.21 -5.77
C TRP A 300 -13.94 -13.74 -6.00
N GLY A 301 -14.29 -13.40 -7.25
CA GLY A 301 -14.69 -12.06 -7.62
C GLY A 301 -15.95 -11.59 -6.91
N LEU A 302 -17.01 -12.41 -6.91
CA LEU A 302 -18.27 -12.11 -6.21
C LEU A 302 -18.06 -11.93 -4.71
N VAL A 303 -17.32 -12.84 -4.07
CA VAL A 303 -17.03 -12.76 -2.63
C VAL A 303 -16.29 -11.46 -2.31
N ALA A 304 -15.23 -11.14 -3.06
CA ALA A 304 -14.48 -9.91 -2.86
C ALA A 304 -15.34 -8.65 -3.04
N SER A 305 -16.27 -8.65 -4.00
CA SER A 305 -17.17 -7.51 -4.23
C SER A 305 -18.22 -7.35 -3.14
N VAL A 306 -18.74 -8.44 -2.60
CA VAL A 306 -19.63 -8.40 -1.42
C VAL A 306 -18.86 -7.87 -0.20
N VAL A 307 -17.65 -8.36 0.04
CA VAL A 307 -16.78 -7.89 1.14
C VAL A 307 -16.45 -6.41 0.97
N PHE A 308 -16.11 -5.97 -0.24
CA PHE A 308 -15.90 -4.55 -0.57
C PHE A 308 -17.16 -3.72 -0.27
N LEU A 309 -18.33 -4.14 -0.74
CA LEU A 309 -19.59 -3.41 -0.53
C LEU A 309 -19.89 -3.23 0.97
N VAL A 310 -19.78 -4.30 1.75
CA VAL A 310 -20.00 -4.27 3.20
C VAL A 310 -18.96 -3.35 3.86
N THR A 311 -17.68 -3.54 3.54
CA THR A 311 -16.58 -2.75 4.09
C THR A 311 -16.75 -1.26 3.78
N ASP A 312 -17.00 -0.89 2.53
CA ASP A 312 -17.21 0.50 2.10
C ASP A 312 -18.37 1.17 2.84
N ALA A 313 -19.44 0.42 3.08
CA ALA A 313 -20.62 0.92 3.78
C ALA A 313 -20.37 1.18 5.27
N ILE A 314 -19.61 0.30 5.95
CA ILE A 314 -19.39 0.37 7.40
C ILE A 314 -18.15 1.16 7.80
N THR A 315 -17.13 1.26 6.95
CA THR A 315 -15.83 1.83 7.35
C THR A 315 -15.92 3.26 7.88
N PRO A 316 -16.77 4.17 7.35
CA PRO A 316 -16.92 5.50 7.94
C PRO A 316 -17.48 5.51 9.38
N THR A 317 -18.00 4.38 9.87
CA THR A 317 -18.47 4.20 11.26
C THR A 317 -17.42 3.54 12.16
N LEU A 318 -16.37 2.97 11.57
CA LEU A 318 -15.27 2.32 12.26
C LEU A 318 -14.07 3.26 12.36
N PRO A 319 -13.20 3.08 13.36
CA PRO A 319 -12.01 3.89 13.47
C PRO A 319 -10.87 3.43 12.54
N LEU A 320 -11.18 3.20 11.26
CA LEU A 320 -10.28 2.58 10.29
C LEU A 320 -10.48 3.25 8.92
N SER A 321 -9.41 3.39 8.12
CA SER A 321 -9.53 3.85 6.74
C SER A 321 -9.96 2.70 5.83
N ASP A 322 -10.81 3.01 4.85
CA ASP A 322 -11.15 2.16 3.70
C ASP A 322 -9.91 1.60 3.00
N ASN A 323 -8.86 2.42 2.84
CA ASN A 323 -7.60 2.04 2.20
C ASN A 323 -6.79 0.96 2.93
N ILE A 324 -7.13 0.62 4.18
CA ILE A 324 -6.55 -0.52 4.90
C ILE A 324 -7.60 -1.60 5.20
N ALA A 325 -8.84 -1.21 5.50
CA ALA A 325 -9.93 -2.12 5.78
C ALA A 325 -10.22 -3.05 4.59
N ILE A 326 -10.27 -2.49 3.37
CA ILE A 326 -10.56 -3.25 2.15
C ILE A 326 -9.46 -4.29 1.90
N PRO A 327 -8.15 -3.94 1.87
CA PRO A 327 -7.10 -4.95 1.74
C PRO A 327 -7.15 -6.04 2.80
N VAL A 328 -7.37 -5.69 4.07
CA VAL A 328 -7.41 -6.67 5.16
C VAL A 328 -8.58 -7.64 4.99
N PHE A 329 -9.81 -7.14 4.82
CA PHE A 329 -11.00 -7.99 4.76
C PHE A 329 -11.09 -8.80 3.46
N VAL A 330 -10.70 -8.22 2.32
CA VAL A 330 -10.65 -8.96 1.06
C VAL A 330 -9.57 -10.05 1.11
N SER A 331 -8.39 -9.76 1.69
CA SER A 331 -7.35 -10.78 1.86
C SER A 331 -7.80 -11.90 2.79
N ALA A 332 -8.48 -11.60 3.89
CA ALA A 332 -9.05 -12.61 4.77
C ALA A 332 -10.08 -13.49 4.04
N ALA A 333 -10.90 -12.90 3.17
CA ALA A 333 -11.85 -13.66 2.35
C ALA A 333 -11.16 -14.59 1.35
N TYR A 334 -10.10 -14.12 0.69
CA TYR A 334 -9.31 -14.95 -0.22
C TYR A 334 -8.59 -16.09 0.49
N LEU A 335 -7.99 -15.84 1.65
CA LEU A 335 -7.39 -16.90 2.48
C LEU A 335 -8.43 -17.94 2.90
N PHE A 336 -9.65 -17.50 3.22
CA PHE A 336 -10.74 -18.42 3.55
C PHE A 336 -11.16 -19.27 2.34
N LEU A 337 -11.26 -18.69 1.14
CA LEU A 337 -11.55 -19.45 -0.08
C LEU A 337 -10.44 -20.44 -0.43
N SER A 338 -9.18 -20.03 -0.29
CA SER A 338 -8.00 -20.90 -0.45
C SER A 338 -8.02 -22.06 0.54
N PHE A 339 -8.33 -21.79 1.82
CA PHE A 339 -8.50 -22.82 2.85
C PHE A 339 -9.62 -23.82 2.53
N LEU A 340 -10.71 -23.34 1.92
CA LEU A 340 -11.80 -24.20 1.42
C LEU A 340 -11.45 -24.92 0.10
N GLN A 341 -10.25 -24.72 -0.44
CA GLN A 341 -9.77 -25.29 -1.70
C GLN A 341 -10.70 -24.97 -2.88
N ILE A 342 -11.32 -23.78 -2.85
CA ILE A 342 -12.13 -23.30 -3.97
C ILE A 342 -11.17 -22.74 -5.03
N PRO A 343 -11.09 -23.36 -6.22
CA PRO A 343 -10.13 -22.94 -7.23
C PRO A 343 -10.43 -21.53 -7.74
N MET A 344 -9.37 -20.78 -7.96
CA MET A 344 -9.37 -19.49 -8.64
C MET A 344 -9.37 -19.73 -10.16
N GLU A 345 -10.32 -19.12 -10.86
CA GLU A 345 -10.50 -19.29 -12.32
C GLU A 345 -10.21 -17.96 -13.04
N SER A 346 -8.95 -17.55 -13.05
CA SER A 346 -8.56 -16.25 -13.63
C SER A 346 -8.77 -16.19 -15.14
N ILE A 347 -9.52 -15.19 -15.61
CA ILE A 347 -9.76 -14.95 -17.05
C ILE A 347 -8.52 -14.34 -17.70
N ILE A 348 -7.89 -13.34 -17.06
CA ILE A 348 -6.71 -12.67 -17.64
C ILE A 348 -5.53 -13.63 -17.74
N PHE A 349 -5.28 -14.44 -16.72
CA PHE A 349 -4.10 -15.31 -16.70
C PHE A 349 -4.28 -16.61 -17.50
N SER A 350 -5.51 -17.09 -17.70
CA SER A 350 -5.76 -18.16 -18.68
C SER A 350 -5.47 -17.73 -20.12
N LEU A 351 -5.43 -16.42 -20.41
CA LEU A 351 -5.04 -15.87 -21.71
C LEU A 351 -3.53 -15.62 -21.85
N LEU A 352 -2.79 -15.60 -20.74
CA LEU A 352 -1.33 -15.46 -20.70
C LEU A 352 -0.60 -16.81 -20.77
N GLY A 353 -1.35 -17.89 -21.02
CA GLY A 353 -0.90 -19.28 -21.04
C GLY A 353 0.26 -19.59 -21.95
#